data_AF-A0A836FN47-F1
#
_entry.id   AF-A0A836FN47-F1
#
_cell.length_a   1.000
_cell.length_b   1.000
_cell.length_c   1.000
_cell.angle_alpha   90.00
_cell.angle_beta   90.00
_cell.angle_gamma   90.00
#
_symmetry.space_group_name_H-M   'P 1'
#
loop_
_entity.id
_entity.type
_entity.pdbx_description
1 polymer ?
#
loop_
_entity_poly.entity_id
_entity_poly.type
_entity_poly.pdbx_seq_one_letter_code
_entity_poly.pdbx_strand_id
1 'polypeptide(L)'
;MSAAHQSEFIFVAEAFERQVATIVILPLLRPGLATGPSRHNAEDKRSQAISTNLKEKIKTKPFLGGWRNIVTGLIYHNACTQTRSDDGTKSRITQTIAVVDTVTDVVHDQAVQVEVMQFLPDARDRIIVPGIFSFRTPASIEEIKPLSCQDNSRILNNIIKIQRCYRAYRARVAARANAFQVADVSRCDEANVIEHVECSQMLSTYSGTDFVILNRCPPRTSSDFESLYNLLDRWRILETERASLTLLGSSRIAACDLILSKEVELLRAIDSMKTIVRLKSREQKRYRFLDELSRSITWQDSQGRPILVDTLRVQRARQHRNVYALLANENLSIPERVDLLHDVKQIADMHTCSQSHELVYLVNQELDLLTCHVNTGRLNWLRNRLKLSFLKLARNTLQGDIEEDIHLFDWSNTNITRLCRTCGKLLSLEKFPRERRLRSSSCVYCTSIQTRKGPRIVYEPYERMLWEVRRFEAKMGCYGSLAFVIGVKVICRLVNKVWHGRSGISECDDLDELRLTRFRRELEWAPWNSLLLTKTEVAIHHGIIDVESFYDSSLLQKFCIKNLQAKVHFESIAHARRNIVTPSSTENQ
;
A
#
# COMPACT_ATOMS: atom_id res chain seq x y z
N MET A 1 11.48 -30.06 24.75
CA MET A 1 10.76 -29.49 23.60
C MET A 1 11.58 -28.36 22.96
N SER A 2 12.71 -28.70 22.34
CA SER A 2 13.64 -27.74 21.71
C SER A 2 14.25 -28.39 20.46
N ALA A 3 13.39 -28.71 19.49
CA ALA A 3 13.81 -29.36 18.23
C ALA A 3 12.93 -28.99 17.02
N ALA A 4 12.17 -27.88 17.08
CA ALA A 4 11.23 -27.50 16.00
C ALA A 4 11.48 -26.10 15.41
N HIS A 5 12.63 -25.46 15.68
CA HIS A 5 12.97 -24.14 15.13
C HIS A 5 14.23 -24.11 14.25
N GLN A 6 14.74 -25.28 13.83
CA GLN A 6 15.94 -25.37 12.98
C GLN A 6 15.67 -25.81 11.53
N SER A 7 14.41 -25.98 11.12
CA SER A 7 14.05 -26.50 9.78
C SER A 7 13.39 -25.50 8.82
N GLU A 8 13.30 -24.20 9.15
CA GLU A 8 12.67 -23.19 8.27
C GLU A 8 13.65 -22.17 7.64
N PHE A 9 14.96 -22.31 7.85
CA PHE A 9 15.96 -21.37 7.29
C PHE A 9 16.75 -21.88 6.07
N ILE A 10 16.34 -23.00 5.45
CA ILE A 10 17.00 -23.56 4.27
C ILE A 10 16.21 -23.36 2.96
N PHE A 11 14.99 -22.81 3.00
CA PHE A 11 14.13 -22.69 1.80
C PHE A 11 13.96 -21.28 1.20
N VAL A 12 14.85 -20.32 1.51
CA VAL A 12 14.76 -18.94 0.97
C VAL A 12 15.97 -18.55 0.09
N ALA A 13 16.95 -19.43 -0.13
CA ALA A 13 18.14 -19.13 -0.93
C ALA A 13 18.10 -19.61 -2.40
N GLU A 14 17.00 -20.20 -2.88
CA GLU A 14 16.95 -20.86 -4.20
C GLU A 14 15.84 -20.36 -5.13
N ALA A 15 15.50 -19.07 -5.06
CA ALA A 15 14.40 -18.48 -5.83
C ALA A 15 14.72 -17.14 -6.54
N PHE A 16 15.98 -16.89 -6.92
CA PHE A 16 16.34 -15.66 -7.65
C PHE A 16 17.32 -15.83 -8.84
N GLU A 17 17.35 -17.00 -9.49
CA GLU A 17 18.01 -17.17 -10.80
C GLU A 17 17.18 -18.04 -11.75
N ARG A 18 16.01 -17.57 -12.21
CA ARG A 18 15.38 -18.06 -13.45
C ARG A 18 14.52 -16.96 -14.10
N GLN A 19 15.15 -16.07 -14.85
CA GLN A 19 14.52 -15.35 -15.96
C GLN A 19 15.47 -15.36 -17.17
N VAL A 20 15.52 -16.51 -17.84
CA VAL A 20 15.99 -16.58 -19.23
C VAL A 20 14.78 -16.30 -20.11
N ALA A 21 14.74 -15.11 -20.69
CA ALA A 21 13.81 -14.78 -21.76
C ALA A 21 14.31 -15.42 -23.06
N THR A 22 13.62 -16.49 -23.46
CA THR A 22 13.65 -17.03 -24.81
C THR A 22 13.02 -16.01 -25.77
N ILE A 23 13.82 -15.43 -26.67
CA ILE A 23 13.30 -14.78 -27.88
C ILE A 23 13.82 -15.54 -29.10
N VAL A 24 12.84 -16.01 -29.86
CA VAL A 24 12.91 -16.80 -31.08
C VAL A 24 13.55 -15.98 -32.21
N ILE A 25 14.52 -16.58 -32.91
CA ILE A 25 15.03 -16.11 -34.21
C ILE A 25 14.57 -17.10 -35.27
N LEU A 26 13.86 -16.62 -36.30
CA LEU A 26 13.77 -17.22 -37.64
C LEU A 26 13.39 -16.09 -38.64
N PRO A 27 13.66 -16.24 -39.94
CA PRO A 27 14.57 -15.35 -40.67
C PRO A 27 13.89 -14.65 -41.87
N LEU A 28 14.44 -13.54 -42.36
CA LEU A 28 14.14 -13.06 -43.71
C LEU A 28 15.39 -12.54 -44.43
N LEU A 29 15.53 -13.03 -45.65
CA LEU A 29 16.60 -12.86 -46.63
C LEU A 29 16.45 -11.57 -47.46
N ARG A 30 17.62 -10.98 -47.81
CA ARG A 30 18.01 -10.37 -49.11
C ARG A 30 17.38 -8.99 -49.53
N PRO A 31 17.94 -8.28 -50.56
CA PRO A 31 19.31 -7.76 -50.74
C PRO A 31 19.38 -6.37 -51.47
N GLY A 32 20.59 -5.84 -51.69
CA GLY A 32 20.93 -4.85 -52.73
C GLY A 32 20.91 -3.38 -52.27
N LEU A 33 21.65 -2.42 -52.82
CA LEU A 33 22.67 -2.32 -53.87
C LEU A 33 23.18 -0.84 -53.81
N ALA A 34 24.30 -0.52 -54.47
CA ALA A 34 24.82 0.83 -54.79
C ALA A 34 25.52 1.59 -53.63
N THR A 35 26.65 2.30 -53.79
CA THR A 35 27.44 2.74 -54.96
C THR A 35 28.82 3.24 -54.48
N GLY A 36 29.81 3.20 -55.37
CA GLY A 36 31.20 3.63 -55.15
C GLY A 36 31.45 5.16 -55.14
N PRO A 37 32.73 5.58 -55.17
CA PRO A 37 33.26 6.76 -54.46
C PRO A 37 33.37 8.04 -55.32
N SER A 38 33.44 9.21 -54.66
CA SER A 38 33.84 10.48 -55.29
C SER A 38 35.30 10.85 -54.94
N ARG A 39 36.05 11.22 -55.98
CA ARG A 39 37.36 11.89 -55.89
C ARG A 39 37.13 13.40 -55.93
N HIS A 40 37.85 14.17 -55.12
CA HIS A 40 38.25 15.53 -55.47
C HIS A 40 39.63 15.87 -54.89
N ASN A 41 40.40 16.55 -55.74
CA ASN A 41 41.77 17.00 -55.61
C ASN A 41 41.96 18.10 -54.54
N ALA A 42 43.18 18.25 -54.03
CA ALA A 42 44.07 19.38 -54.34
C ALA A 42 44.97 19.83 -53.16
N GLU A 43 46.22 20.10 -53.52
CA GLU A 43 47.12 21.14 -53.03
C GLU A 43 48.11 20.88 -51.88
N ASP A 44 49.38 20.89 -52.32
CA ASP A 44 50.61 21.13 -51.58
C ASP A 44 50.59 22.40 -50.74
N LYS A 45 51.02 22.30 -49.47
CA LYS A 45 51.84 23.35 -48.84
C LYS A 45 52.93 22.73 -47.97
N ARG A 46 54.17 22.81 -48.48
CA ARG A 46 55.41 22.69 -47.70
C ARG A 46 55.40 23.71 -46.55
N SER A 47 55.56 23.23 -45.33
CA SER A 47 55.96 24.06 -44.18
C SER A 47 57.10 23.36 -43.44
N GLN A 48 58.27 23.99 -43.47
CA GLN A 48 59.48 23.63 -42.75
C GLN A 48 59.22 23.64 -41.23
N ALA A 49 59.58 22.57 -40.53
CA ALA A 49 59.62 22.53 -39.07
C ALA A 49 60.82 21.71 -38.57
N ILE A 50 61.90 22.45 -38.31
CA ILE A 50 62.82 22.36 -37.16
C ILE A 50 62.82 21.01 -36.42
N SER A 51 63.92 20.26 -36.57
CA SER A 51 64.26 19.10 -35.76
C SER A 51 64.52 19.51 -34.31
N THR A 52 63.48 19.47 -33.49
CA THR A 52 63.65 19.41 -32.03
C THR A 52 63.55 17.95 -31.60
N ASN A 53 64.65 17.43 -31.05
CA ASN A 53 64.73 16.12 -30.42
C ASN A 53 63.81 16.05 -29.20
N LEU A 54 62.51 15.86 -29.42
CA LEU A 54 61.58 15.41 -28.39
C LEU A 54 61.76 13.90 -28.28
N LYS A 55 62.43 13.45 -27.20
CA LYS A 55 62.38 12.07 -26.75
C LYS A 55 60.90 11.69 -26.61
N GLU A 56 60.38 10.91 -27.56
CA GLU A 56 59.07 10.29 -27.43
C GLU A 56 59.09 9.42 -26.17
N LYS A 57 58.42 9.88 -25.11
CA LYS A 57 58.02 9.00 -24.01
C LYS A 57 57.13 7.94 -24.63
N ILE A 58 57.65 6.71 -24.75
CA ILE A 58 56.89 5.53 -25.15
C ILE A 58 55.69 5.44 -24.19
N LYS A 59 54.51 5.86 -24.65
CA LYS A 59 53.27 5.69 -23.89
C LYS A 59 52.92 4.21 -23.94
N THR A 60 53.23 3.49 -22.86
CA THR A 60 52.77 2.12 -22.68
C THR A 60 51.24 2.13 -22.61
N LYS A 61 50.60 1.34 -23.48
CA LYS A 61 49.15 1.20 -23.51
C LYS A 61 48.67 0.68 -22.15
N PRO A 62 47.72 1.35 -21.47
CA PRO A 62 47.18 0.85 -20.21
C PRO A 62 46.44 -0.48 -20.44
N PHE A 63 46.58 -1.41 -19.49
CA PHE A 63 45.87 -2.68 -19.53
C PHE A 63 44.40 -2.46 -19.15
N LEU A 64 43.52 -2.51 -20.15
CA LEU A 64 42.08 -2.26 -20.02
C LEU A 64 41.25 -3.56 -20.03
N GLY A 65 41.90 -4.70 -19.75
CA GLY A 65 41.29 -6.04 -19.75
C GLY A 65 41.88 -6.99 -20.78
N GLY A 66 41.90 -8.28 -20.42
CA GLY A 66 42.54 -9.34 -21.20
C GLY A 66 43.10 -10.46 -20.32
N TRP A 67 43.97 -11.29 -20.90
CA TRP A 67 44.55 -12.45 -20.23
C TRP A 67 46.05 -12.27 -20.03
N ARG A 68 46.58 -12.70 -18.88
CA ARG A 68 48.03 -12.77 -18.65
C ARG A 68 48.45 -14.22 -18.49
N ASN A 69 49.42 -14.63 -19.30
CA ASN A 69 50.04 -15.93 -19.11
C ASN A 69 50.96 -15.87 -17.87
N ILE A 70 50.71 -16.74 -16.89
CA ILE A 70 51.42 -16.75 -15.60
C ILE A 70 52.88 -17.20 -15.76
N VAL A 71 53.17 -18.08 -16.72
CA VAL A 71 54.49 -18.68 -16.92
C VAL A 71 55.38 -17.79 -17.80
N THR A 72 54.84 -17.28 -18.91
CA THR A 72 55.62 -16.45 -19.85
C THR A 72 55.53 -14.96 -19.56
N GLY A 73 54.59 -14.53 -18.70
CA GLY A 73 54.38 -13.13 -18.35
C GLY A 73 53.72 -12.29 -19.46
N LEU A 74 53.43 -12.87 -20.63
CA LEU A 74 52.84 -12.18 -21.77
C LEU A 74 51.40 -11.75 -21.48
N ILE A 75 51.06 -10.53 -21.91
CA ILE A 75 49.76 -9.89 -21.70
C ILE A 75 49.01 -9.82 -23.04
N TYR A 76 47.85 -10.46 -23.10
CA TYR A 76 46.96 -10.46 -24.26
C TYR A 76 45.80 -9.51 -23.99
N HIS A 77 45.60 -8.50 -24.83
CA HIS A 77 44.54 -7.50 -24.66
C HIS A 77 43.25 -7.93 -25.37
N ASN A 78 42.08 -7.61 -24.81
CA ASN A 78 40.78 -7.82 -25.48
C ASN A 78 40.70 -7.07 -26.82
N ALA A 79 40.10 -7.69 -27.84
CA ALA A 79 40.05 -7.15 -29.21
C ALA A 79 39.45 -5.73 -29.29
N CYS A 80 38.43 -5.43 -28.48
CA CYS A 80 37.81 -4.10 -28.37
C CYS A 80 38.74 -2.99 -27.87
N THR A 81 39.89 -3.33 -27.29
CA THR A 81 40.88 -2.36 -26.81
C THR A 81 42.05 -2.19 -27.80
N GLN A 82 42.11 -2.98 -28.88
CA GLN A 82 43.28 -3.05 -29.78
C GLN A 82 43.29 -1.96 -30.86
N THR A 83 42.18 -1.24 -31.09
CA THR A 83 42.10 -0.10 -32.01
C THR A 83 42.36 1.23 -31.29
N ARG A 84 43.12 2.15 -31.92
CA ARG A 84 43.29 3.53 -31.42
C ARG A 84 41.94 4.26 -31.53
N SER A 85 41.40 4.72 -30.40
CA SER A 85 40.31 5.71 -30.40
C SER A 85 40.88 7.04 -30.87
N ASP A 86 40.29 7.63 -31.91
CA ASP A 86 40.52 9.04 -32.25
C ASP A 86 40.10 9.96 -31.10
N ASP A 87 40.76 11.10 -30.97
CA ASP A 87 40.64 12.11 -29.90
C ASP A 87 39.27 12.84 -29.92
N GLY A 88 38.18 12.09 -29.76
CA GLY A 88 36.83 12.59 -29.59
C GLY A 88 36.45 12.75 -28.11
N THR A 89 36.14 13.98 -27.72
CA THR A 89 35.47 14.47 -26.48
C THR A 89 35.38 13.48 -25.31
N LYS A 90 36.25 13.68 -24.31
CA LYS A 90 36.31 12.88 -23.07
C LYS A 90 35.06 13.12 -22.21
N SER A 91 34.15 12.15 -22.12
CA SER A 91 33.12 12.12 -21.07
C SER A 91 33.68 11.49 -19.79
N ARG A 92 33.44 12.13 -18.64
CA ARG A 92 34.03 11.73 -17.35
C ARG A 92 33.06 10.88 -16.53
N ILE A 93 32.57 9.79 -17.12
CA ILE A 93 31.73 8.79 -16.42
C ILE A 93 32.61 7.57 -16.13
N THR A 94 32.94 7.34 -14.86
CA THR A 94 33.67 6.15 -14.40
C THR A 94 32.74 5.27 -13.55
N GLN A 95 32.48 4.04 -13.98
CA GLN A 95 31.85 3.02 -13.15
C GLN A 95 32.91 2.39 -12.23
N THR A 96 32.67 2.38 -10.92
CA THR A 96 33.54 1.70 -9.95
C THR A 96 33.24 0.20 -10.00
N ILE A 97 34.07 -0.57 -10.71
CA ILE A 97 33.93 -2.03 -10.83
C ILE A 97 35.04 -2.70 -10.01
N ALA A 98 34.68 -3.67 -9.18
CA ALA A 98 35.66 -4.52 -8.49
C ALA A 98 36.26 -5.51 -9.50
N VAL A 99 37.51 -5.29 -9.89
CA VAL A 99 38.24 -6.21 -10.78
C VAL A 99 38.80 -7.36 -9.93
N VAL A 100 38.43 -8.59 -10.27
CA VAL A 100 38.93 -9.81 -9.61
C VAL A 100 39.68 -10.63 -10.65
N ASP A 101 40.92 -10.99 -10.36
CA ASP A 101 41.73 -11.85 -11.21
C ASP A 101 41.32 -13.31 -11.01
N THR A 102 40.85 -13.97 -12.07
CA THR A 102 40.49 -15.39 -12.05
C THR A 102 41.51 -16.20 -12.86
N VAL A 103 41.96 -17.33 -12.31
CA VAL A 103 42.85 -18.27 -13.02
C VAL A 103 42.01 -19.36 -13.68
N THR A 104 42.27 -19.62 -14.97
CA THR A 104 41.68 -20.73 -15.71
C THR A 104 42.78 -21.72 -16.07
N ASP A 105 42.65 -22.97 -15.64
CA ASP A 105 43.55 -24.05 -16.06
C ASP A 105 43.11 -24.61 -17.41
N VAL A 106 44.09 -24.88 -18.27
CA VAL A 106 43.87 -25.54 -19.57
C VAL A 106 44.23 -27.03 -19.41
N VAL A 107 43.51 -27.91 -20.10
CA VAL A 107 43.80 -29.36 -20.07
C VAL A 107 45.20 -29.62 -20.63
N HIS A 108 45.98 -30.44 -19.92
CA HIS A 108 47.30 -30.89 -20.36
C HIS A 108 47.24 -32.39 -20.61
N ASP A 109 47.44 -32.81 -21.86
CA ASP A 109 47.51 -34.23 -22.20
C ASP A 109 48.93 -34.75 -21.99
N GLN A 110 49.05 -35.88 -21.29
CA GLN A 110 50.31 -36.61 -21.14
C GLN A 110 50.14 -38.00 -21.78
N ALA A 111 50.99 -38.32 -22.73
CA ALA A 111 51.04 -39.64 -23.34
C ALA A 111 52.08 -40.51 -22.64
N VAL A 112 51.70 -41.73 -22.26
CA VAL A 112 52.60 -42.74 -21.69
C VAL A 112 52.67 -43.90 -22.67
N GLN A 113 53.87 -44.27 -23.11
CA GLN A 113 54.09 -45.43 -23.96
C GLN A 113 54.44 -46.65 -23.10
N VAL A 114 53.75 -47.77 -23.33
CA VAL A 114 54.05 -49.05 -22.69
C VAL A 114 54.97 -49.90 -23.56
N GLU A 115 55.91 -50.56 -22.91
CA GLU A 115 57.00 -51.32 -23.53
C GLU A 115 56.49 -52.64 -24.11
N VAL A 116 56.18 -52.66 -25.42
CA VAL A 116 55.72 -53.90 -26.08
C VAL A 116 56.73 -54.45 -27.09
N MET A 117 57.43 -53.65 -27.91
CA MET A 117 58.55 -54.19 -28.73
C MET A 117 59.63 -53.18 -29.20
N GLN A 118 59.42 -51.86 -29.12
CA GLN A 118 60.47 -50.85 -29.37
C GLN A 118 60.25 -49.65 -28.44
N PHE A 119 60.90 -49.69 -27.27
CA PHE A 119 60.92 -48.57 -26.32
C PHE A 119 62.21 -47.78 -26.52
N LEU A 120 62.10 -46.47 -26.76
CA LEU A 120 63.23 -45.54 -26.70
C LEU A 120 63.18 -44.81 -25.35
N PRO A 121 64.07 -45.11 -24.39
CA PRO A 121 64.15 -44.36 -23.14
C PRO A 121 64.56 -42.90 -23.41
N ASP A 122 63.85 -41.93 -22.81
CA ASP A 122 64.27 -40.53 -22.84
C ASP A 122 65.30 -40.30 -21.74
N ALA A 123 66.36 -39.53 -22.03
CA ALA A 123 67.39 -39.17 -21.04
C ALA A 123 66.81 -38.35 -19.86
N ARG A 124 65.57 -37.89 -19.98
CA ARG A 124 64.83 -37.17 -18.93
C ARG A 124 64.05 -38.09 -17.99
N ASP A 125 63.98 -39.39 -18.29
CA ASP A 125 63.29 -40.35 -17.45
C ASP A 125 64.00 -40.48 -16.09
N ARG A 126 63.21 -40.37 -15.02
CA ARG A 126 63.72 -40.43 -13.65
C ARG A 126 63.21 -41.69 -12.95
N ILE A 127 64.14 -42.53 -12.51
CA ILE A 127 63.82 -43.66 -11.64
C ILE A 127 63.62 -43.11 -10.24
N ILE A 128 62.39 -43.13 -9.75
CA ILE A 128 62.03 -42.65 -8.42
C ILE A 128 61.97 -43.87 -7.48
N VAL A 129 62.79 -43.87 -6.43
CA VAL A 129 62.67 -44.86 -5.35
C VAL A 129 61.42 -44.53 -4.53
N PRO A 130 60.50 -45.49 -4.32
CA PRO A 130 59.34 -45.21 -3.48
C PRO A 130 59.81 -44.89 -2.06
N GLY A 131 59.46 -43.70 -1.56
CA GLY A 131 59.66 -43.36 -0.15
C GLY A 131 58.87 -44.29 0.77
N ILE A 132 59.04 -44.18 2.10
CA ILE A 132 58.22 -44.92 3.08
C ILE A 132 56.76 -44.48 2.89
N PHE A 133 56.03 -45.19 2.05
CA PHE A 133 54.60 -45.06 1.90
C PHE A 133 53.96 -45.88 3.02
N SER A 134 52.95 -45.31 3.69
CA SER A 134 52.20 -45.93 4.80
C SER A 134 51.48 -47.25 4.44
N PHE A 135 51.72 -47.82 3.28
CA PHE A 135 51.24 -49.14 2.86
C PHE A 135 52.28 -50.20 3.22
N ARG A 136 52.28 -50.63 4.48
CA ARG A 136 52.98 -51.86 4.87
C ARG A 136 52.05 -53.03 4.57
N THR A 137 52.32 -53.77 3.51
CA THR A 137 51.77 -55.12 3.33
C THR A 137 52.45 -56.06 4.33
N PRO A 138 51.73 -56.81 5.19
CA PRO A 138 52.31 -57.99 5.80
C PRO A 138 52.14 -59.17 4.83
N ALA A 139 53.24 -59.90 4.64
CA ALA A 139 53.23 -61.24 4.08
C ALA A 139 52.55 -62.19 5.07
N SER A 140 51.26 -62.44 4.89
CA SER A 140 50.54 -63.67 5.25
C SER A 140 49.05 -63.41 5.06
N ILE A 141 48.38 -64.32 4.36
CA ILE A 141 46.94 -64.31 4.14
C ILE A 141 46.27 -64.51 5.50
N GLU A 142 45.89 -63.43 6.16
CA GLU A 142 44.81 -63.37 7.15
C GLU A 142 44.52 -61.90 7.49
N GLU A 143 43.29 -61.48 7.20
CA GLU A 143 42.63 -60.24 7.63
C GLU A 143 43.32 -58.89 7.31
N ILE A 144 43.13 -58.42 6.07
CA ILE A 144 43.29 -57.00 5.72
C ILE A 144 42.13 -56.20 6.36
N LYS A 145 42.32 -55.70 7.59
CA LYS A 145 41.58 -54.52 8.07
C LYS A 145 42.13 -53.29 7.34
N PRO A 146 41.28 -52.44 6.71
CA PRO A 146 41.77 -51.29 5.96
C PRO A 146 42.43 -50.28 6.91
N LEU A 147 43.74 -50.12 6.75
CA LEU A 147 44.60 -49.19 7.48
C LEU A 147 44.40 -47.73 6.98
N SER A 148 43.15 -47.28 6.81
CA SER A 148 42.81 -45.89 6.40
C SER A 148 42.60 -44.94 7.58
N CYS A 149 42.76 -45.43 8.82
CA CYS A 149 42.35 -44.70 10.01
C CYS A 149 43.44 -43.78 10.59
N GLN A 150 44.72 -43.97 10.24
CA GLN A 150 45.81 -43.23 10.89
C GLN A 150 46.06 -41.84 10.29
N ASP A 151 45.98 -41.67 8.96
CA ASP A 151 46.21 -40.38 8.30
C ASP A 151 45.02 -39.42 8.41
N ASN A 152 43.79 -39.97 8.43
CA ASN A 152 42.59 -39.19 8.71
C ASN A 152 42.60 -38.56 10.11
N SER A 153 43.25 -39.22 11.09
CA SER A 153 43.36 -38.67 12.45
C SER A 153 44.21 -37.40 12.50
N ARG A 154 45.29 -37.30 11.70
CA ARG A 154 46.16 -36.11 11.63
C ARG A 154 45.44 -34.96 10.94
N ILE A 155 44.76 -35.24 9.83
CA ILE A 155 43.96 -34.25 9.11
C ILE A 155 42.83 -33.75 10.02
N LEU A 156 42.12 -34.65 10.69
CA LEU A 156 41.05 -34.29 11.63
C LEU A 156 41.58 -33.47 12.81
N ASN A 157 42.72 -33.83 13.39
CA ASN A 157 43.37 -33.06 14.46
C ASN A 157 43.75 -31.66 13.99
N ASN A 158 44.24 -31.51 12.76
CA ASN A 158 44.56 -30.21 12.18
C ASN A 158 43.29 -29.38 11.91
N ILE A 159 42.22 -30.00 11.41
CA ILE A 159 40.91 -29.36 11.23
C ILE A 159 40.37 -28.86 12.57
N ILE A 160 40.42 -29.69 13.62
CA ILE A 160 39.97 -29.32 14.97
C ILE A 160 40.80 -28.13 15.49
N LYS A 161 42.12 -28.12 15.27
CA LYS A 161 42.98 -26.99 15.64
C LYS A 161 42.57 -25.71 14.90
N ILE A 162 42.35 -25.77 13.58
CA ILE A 162 41.91 -24.62 12.78
C ILE A 162 40.56 -24.10 13.28
N GLN A 163 39.59 -25.00 13.50
CA GLN A 163 38.26 -24.64 14.00
C GLN A 163 38.33 -23.98 15.38
N ARG A 164 39.15 -24.50 16.31
CA ARG A 164 39.35 -23.89 17.64
C ARG A 164 39.95 -22.49 17.52
N CYS A 165 40.99 -22.32 16.72
CA CYS A 165 41.62 -21.01 16.50
C CYS A 165 40.66 -20.02 15.84
N TYR A 166 39.86 -20.46 14.87
CA TYR A 166 38.87 -19.62 14.18
C TYR A 166 37.74 -19.19 15.12
N ARG A 167 37.20 -20.10 15.94
CA ARG A 167 36.20 -19.77 16.97
C ARG A 167 36.74 -18.75 17.97
N ALA A 168 37.98 -18.93 18.42
CA ALA A 168 38.65 -17.97 19.33
C ALA A 168 38.91 -16.62 18.65
N TYR A 169 39.26 -16.60 17.36
CA TYR A 169 39.38 -15.36 16.59
C TYR A 169 38.02 -14.65 16.46
N ARG A 170 36.97 -15.38 16.09
CA ARG A 170 35.60 -14.85 15.98
C ARG A 170 35.08 -14.29 17.30
N ALA A 171 35.36 -14.97 18.42
CA ALA A 171 35.04 -14.47 19.75
C ALA A 171 35.82 -13.18 20.08
N ARG A 172 37.12 -13.11 19.72
CA ARG A 172 37.93 -11.90 19.91
C ARG A 172 37.49 -10.74 19.01
N VAL A 173 37.09 -10.99 17.77
CA VAL A 173 36.54 -9.96 16.87
C VAL A 173 35.19 -9.47 17.38
N ALA A 174 34.31 -10.37 17.82
CA ALA A 174 33.04 -9.99 18.44
C ALA A 174 33.25 -9.21 19.74
N ALA A 175 34.21 -9.62 20.58
CA ALA A 175 34.56 -8.89 21.79
C ALA A 175 35.16 -7.51 21.49
N ARG A 176 35.97 -7.36 20.44
CA ARG A 176 36.44 -6.04 19.97
C ARG A 176 35.30 -5.20 19.43
N ALA A 177 34.42 -5.75 18.59
CA ALA A 177 33.25 -5.04 18.08
C ALA A 177 32.33 -4.59 19.23
N ASN A 178 32.14 -5.44 20.24
CA ASN A 178 31.37 -5.12 21.44
C ASN A 178 32.11 -4.12 22.34
N ALA A 179 33.45 -4.16 22.44
CA ALA A 179 34.23 -3.18 23.19
C ALA A 179 34.23 -1.80 22.51
N PHE A 180 34.28 -1.76 21.18
CA PHE A 180 34.06 -0.53 20.41
C PHE A 180 32.62 -0.04 20.57
N GLN A 181 31.62 -0.93 20.57
CA GLN A 181 30.23 -0.57 20.86
C GLN A 181 30.03 -0.11 22.30
N VAL A 182 30.70 -0.66 23.32
CA VAL A 182 30.55 -0.23 24.72
C VAL A 182 31.24 1.12 24.96
N ALA A 183 32.36 1.39 24.26
CA ALA A 183 33.01 2.70 24.27
C ALA A 183 32.21 3.76 23.48
N ASP A 184 31.59 3.40 22.36
CA ASP A 184 30.64 4.26 21.65
C ASP A 184 29.35 4.45 22.47
N VAL A 185 28.80 3.41 23.09
CA VAL A 185 27.60 3.49 23.93
C VAL A 185 27.86 4.33 25.18
N SER A 186 29.03 4.30 25.82
CA SER A 186 29.28 5.20 26.96
C SER A 186 29.39 6.67 26.54
N ARG A 187 29.92 6.95 25.35
CA ARG A 187 30.02 8.31 24.79
C ARG A 187 28.69 8.78 24.15
N CYS A 188 27.92 7.86 23.62
CA CYS A 188 26.56 8.04 23.14
C CYS A 188 25.57 8.13 24.30
N ASP A 189 25.76 7.49 25.45
CA ASP A 189 24.84 7.60 26.59
C ASP A 189 24.98 8.97 27.25
N GLU A 190 26.19 9.53 27.36
CA GLU A 190 26.37 10.93 27.79
C GLU A 190 25.78 11.94 26.80
N ALA A 191 25.94 11.72 25.48
CA ALA A 191 25.34 12.56 24.44
C ALA A 191 23.82 12.38 24.33
N ASN A 192 23.33 11.14 24.43
CA ASN A 192 21.92 10.75 24.36
C ASN A 192 21.18 11.13 25.62
N VAL A 193 21.81 11.23 26.80
CA VAL A 193 21.16 11.75 28.01
C VAL A 193 20.96 13.27 27.89
N ILE A 194 21.90 14.00 27.29
CA ILE A 194 21.73 15.43 26.99
C ILE A 194 20.68 15.62 25.87
N GLU A 195 20.76 14.85 24.78
CA GLU A 195 19.76 14.86 23.69
C GLU A 195 18.39 14.31 24.13
N HIS A 196 18.29 13.35 25.06
CA HIS A 196 17.00 12.88 25.61
C HIS A 196 16.40 13.90 26.57
N VAL A 197 17.20 14.66 27.32
CA VAL A 197 16.67 15.72 28.19
C VAL A 197 16.18 16.88 27.33
N GLU A 198 16.90 17.24 26.25
CA GLU A 198 16.47 18.23 25.26
C GLU A 198 15.27 17.74 24.41
N CYS A 199 15.27 16.46 23.99
CA CYS A 199 14.13 15.83 23.31
C CYS A 199 12.93 15.63 24.23
N SER A 200 13.10 15.30 25.50
CA SER A 200 12.00 15.21 26.47
C SER A 200 11.44 16.59 26.82
N GLN A 201 12.26 17.65 26.85
CA GLN A 201 11.80 19.03 26.99
C GLN A 201 11.07 19.51 25.71
N MET A 202 11.54 19.14 24.53
CA MET A 202 10.84 19.36 23.25
C MET A 202 9.52 18.56 23.18
N LEU A 203 9.52 17.27 23.52
CA LEU A 203 8.34 16.41 23.59
C LEU A 203 7.30 16.90 24.62
N SER A 204 7.75 17.46 25.75
CA SER A 204 6.90 18.10 26.77
C SER A 204 6.19 19.33 26.23
N THR A 205 6.87 20.12 25.38
CA THR A 205 6.28 21.30 24.73
C THR A 205 5.24 20.90 23.66
N TYR A 206 5.42 19.74 23.04
CA TYR A 206 4.50 19.17 22.03
C TYR A 206 3.30 18.39 22.61
N SER A 207 3.25 18.14 23.91
CA SER A 207 2.18 17.38 24.58
C SER A 207 0.84 18.12 24.68
N GLY A 208 0.76 19.40 24.32
CA GLY A 208 -0.34 20.26 24.76
C GLY A 208 -1.54 20.44 23.82
N THR A 209 -1.34 20.70 22.52
CA THR A 209 -2.36 21.50 21.80
C THR A 209 -2.94 20.88 20.53
N ASP A 210 -2.23 20.06 19.78
CA ASP A 210 -2.63 19.83 18.37
C ASP A 210 -3.48 18.57 18.13
N PHE A 211 -3.52 17.64 19.08
CA PHE A 211 -4.36 16.42 18.99
C PHE A 211 -5.53 16.39 19.97
N VAL A 212 -5.82 17.51 20.65
CA VAL A 212 -7.01 17.65 21.50
C VAL A 212 -8.29 17.37 20.71
N ILE A 213 -8.27 17.52 19.39
CA ILE A 213 -9.38 17.17 18.48
C ILE A 213 -9.75 15.68 18.54
N LEU A 214 -8.78 14.76 18.67
CA LEU A 214 -9.04 13.32 18.82
C LEU A 214 -9.82 13.01 20.11
N ASN A 215 -9.62 13.82 21.15
CA ASN A 215 -10.26 13.64 22.45
C ASN A 215 -11.58 14.42 22.61
N ARG A 216 -11.82 15.46 21.80
CA ARG A 216 -13.01 16.33 21.92
C ARG A 216 -14.27 15.72 21.32
N CYS A 217 -14.16 15.05 20.17
CA CYS A 217 -15.32 14.47 19.48
C CYS A 217 -14.96 13.10 18.89
N PRO A 218 -15.47 11.98 19.45
CA PRO A 218 -15.22 10.67 18.86
C PRO A 218 -15.86 10.59 17.47
N PRO A 219 -15.11 10.20 16.42
CA PRO A 219 -15.62 10.13 15.05
C PRO A 219 -16.77 9.11 14.96
N ARG A 220 -17.88 9.47 14.31
CA ARG A 220 -19.05 8.57 14.15
C ARG A 220 -19.30 8.21 12.69
N THR A 221 -19.10 9.17 11.80
CA THR A 221 -19.40 9.05 10.37
C THR A 221 -18.13 8.85 9.55
N SER A 222 -18.28 8.40 8.30
CA SER A 222 -17.14 8.25 7.39
C SER A 222 -16.43 9.57 7.12
N SER A 223 -17.18 10.69 7.09
CA SER A 223 -16.62 12.04 6.93
C SER A 223 -15.75 12.44 8.12
N ASP A 224 -16.16 12.11 9.35
CA ASP A 224 -15.38 12.43 10.54
C ASP A 224 -14.00 11.74 10.49
N PHE A 225 -13.95 10.48 10.05
CA PHE A 225 -12.69 9.78 9.84
C PHE A 225 -11.86 10.37 8.70
N GLU A 226 -12.48 10.84 7.60
CA GLU A 226 -11.76 11.55 6.55
C GLU A 226 -11.11 12.84 7.08
N SER A 227 -11.83 13.61 7.91
CA SER A 227 -11.31 14.80 8.58
C SER A 227 -10.13 14.48 9.49
N LEU A 228 -10.19 13.40 10.29
CA LEU A 228 -9.07 12.97 11.15
C LEU A 228 -7.82 12.61 10.35
N TYR A 229 -7.98 11.89 9.24
CA TYR A 229 -6.84 11.61 8.38
C TYR A 229 -6.27 12.87 7.72
N ASN A 230 -7.11 13.84 7.34
CA ASN A 230 -6.64 15.10 6.78
C ASN A 230 -5.85 15.92 7.81
N LEU A 231 -6.29 15.93 9.07
CA LEU A 231 -5.56 16.58 10.18
C LEU A 231 -4.21 15.91 10.41
N LEU A 232 -4.17 14.58 10.42
CA LEU A 232 -2.93 13.81 10.55
C LEU A 232 -1.96 14.08 9.40
N ASP A 233 -2.45 14.09 8.15
CA ASP A 233 -1.63 14.38 6.98
C ASP A 233 -1.08 15.82 7.02
N ARG A 234 -1.90 16.81 7.44
CA ARG A 234 -1.48 18.20 7.60
C ARG A 234 -0.40 18.34 8.65
N TRP A 235 -0.58 17.71 9.82
CA TRP A 235 0.43 17.68 10.86
C TRP A 235 1.73 17.05 10.37
N ARG A 236 1.66 15.89 9.68
CA ARG A 236 2.84 15.22 9.13
C ARG A 236 3.60 16.15 8.18
N ILE A 237 2.91 16.78 7.22
CA ILE A 237 3.54 17.68 6.24
C ILE A 237 4.23 18.83 6.96
N LEU A 238 3.53 19.56 7.84
CA LEU A 238 4.08 20.71 8.55
C LEU A 238 5.26 20.34 9.44
N GLU A 239 5.21 19.22 10.15
CA GLU A 239 6.33 18.77 10.98
C GLU A 239 7.52 18.30 10.14
N THR A 240 7.29 17.62 9.02
CA THR A 240 8.38 17.25 8.11
C THR A 240 9.04 18.47 7.47
N GLU A 241 8.27 19.51 7.14
CA GLU A 241 8.78 20.79 6.63
C GLU A 241 9.59 21.52 7.72
N ARG A 242 9.06 21.62 8.95
CA ARG A 242 9.78 22.19 10.10
C ARG A 242 11.10 21.46 10.37
N ALA A 243 11.09 20.14 10.41
CA ALA A 243 12.29 19.33 10.61
C ALA A 243 13.29 19.53 9.46
N SER A 244 12.81 19.65 8.22
CA SER A 244 13.67 19.89 7.06
C SER A 244 14.30 21.28 7.03
N LEU A 245 13.63 22.29 7.61
CA LEU A 245 14.15 23.65 7.74
C LEU A 245 15.09 23.84 8.93
N THR A 246 14.84 23.12 10.03
CA THR A 246 15.55 23.33 11.31
C THR A 246 16.76 22.41 11.48
N LEU A 247 16.74 21.21 10.88
CA LEU A 247 17.72 20.15 11.15
C LEU A 247 18.43 19.69 9.86
N LEU A 248 19.68 19.26 9.99
CA LEU A 248 20.56 18.90 8.87
C LEU A 248 21.17 17.49 9.06
N GLY A 249 21.31 16.75 7.98
CA GLY A 249 22.00 15.46 7.98
C GLY A 249 21.30 14.40 8.86
N SER A 250 22.04 13.85 9.83
CA SER A 250 21.57 12.77 10.72
C SER A 250 20.46 13.20 11.68
N SER A 251 20.49 14.44 12.20
CA SER A 251 19.47 14.95 13.10
C SER A 251 18.10 15.09 12.42
N ARG A 252 18.09 15.43 11.13
CA ARG A 252 16.87 15.42 10.31
C ARG A 252 16.29 14.02 10.17
N ILE A 253 17.12 13.00 9.99
CA ILE A 253 16.68 11.61 9.86
C ILE A 253 16.05 11.15 11.18
N ALA A 254 16.72 11.40 12.30
CA ALA A 254 16.19 11.06 13.63
C ALA A 254 14.85 11.77 13.93
N ALA A 255 14.71 13.05 13.57
CA ALA A 255 13.45 13.78 13.69
C ALA A 255 12.34 13.20 12.79
N CYS A 256 12.66 12.84 11.54
CA CYS A 256 11.72 12.17 10.65
C CYS A 256 11.27 10.79 11.19
N ASP A 257 12.18 10.02 11.81
CA ASP A 257 11.86 8.74 12.44
C ASP A 257 10.91 8.91 13.63
N LEU A 258 11.09 9.99 14.41
CA LEU A 258 10.18 10.35 15.51
C LEU A 258 8.79 10.75 14.98
N ILE A 259 8.74 11.57 13.92
CA ILE A 259 7.49 11.97 13.24
C ILE A 259 6.75 10.72 12.74
N LEU A 260 7.47 9.80 12.08
CA LEU A 260 6.90 8.54 11.57
C LEU A 260 6.37 7.67 12.71
N SER A 261 7.13 7.54 13.81
CA SER A 261 6.71 6.78 14.99
C SER A 261 5.40 7.32 15.56
N LYS A 262 5.26 8.65 15.64
CA LYS A 262 4.04 9.29 16.09
C LYS A 262 2.88 9.16 15.08
N GLU A 263 3.15 9.25 13.79
CA GLU A 263 2.15 8.97 12.74
C GLU A 263 1.58 7.56 12.89
N VAL A 264 2.42 6.55 13.10
CA VAL A 264 1.99 5.16 13.29
C VAL A 264 1.13 5.01 14.55
N GLU A 265 1.49 5.66 15.66
CA GLU A 265 0.69 5.67 16.89
C GLU A 265 -0.72 6.25 16.63
N LEU A 266 -0.80 7.39 15.95
CA LEU A 266 -2.05 8.06 15.63
C LEU A 266 -2.91 7.25 14.65
N LEU A 267 -2.30 6.62 13.64
CA LEU A 267 -3.01 5.71 12.73
C LEU A 267 -3.60 4.51 13.47
N ARG A 268 -2.86 3.92 14.41
CA ARG A 268 -3.37 2.83 15.26
C ARG A 268 -4.55 3.28 16.12
N ALA A 269 -4.48 4.49 16.69
CA ALA A 269 -5.59 5.07 17.46
C ALA A 269 -6.84 5.29 16.57
N ILE A 270 -6.67 5.83 15.35
CA ILE A 270 -7.75 6.00 14.39
C ILE A 270 -8.39 4.66 14.01
N ASP A 271 -7.58 3.63 13.75
CA ASP A 271 -8.08 2.31 13.42
C ASP A 271 -8.81 1.65 14.59
N SER A 272 -8.33 1.82 15.83
CA SER A 272 -9.04 1.38 17.04
C SER A 272 -10.42 2.02 17.14
N MET A 273 -10.53 3.35 17.01
CA MET A 273 -11.82 4.06 17.01
C MET A 273 -12.75 3.54 15.90
N LYS A 274 -12.20 3.29 14.71
CA LYS A 274 -12.94 2.74 13.58
C LYS A 274 -13.47 1.34 13.85
N THR A 275 -12.72 0.48 14.54
CA THR A 275 -13.23 -0.84 14.96
C THR A 275 -14.38 -0.71 15.93
N ILE A 276 -14.30 0.19 16.92
CA ILE A 276 -15.36 0.45 17.90
C ILE A 276 -16.64 0.94 17.20
N VAL A 277 -16.53 1.93 16.30
CA VAL A 277 -17.68 2.45 15.54
C VAL A 277 -18.29 1.37 14.64
N ARG A 278 -17.45 0.52 14.02
CA ARG A 278 -17.93 -0.61 13.21
C ARG A 278 -18.68 -1.64 14.04
N LEU A 279 -18.22 -1.93 15.26
CA LEU A 279 -18.90 -2.85 16.17
C LEU A 279 -20.25 -2.27 16.60
N LYS A 280 -20.27 -1.02 17.08
CA LYS A 280 -21.50 -0.32 17.48
C LYS A 280 -22.52 -0.21 16.33
N SER A 281 -22.07 0.17 15.14
CA SER A 281 -22.96 0.27 13.97
C SER A 281 -23.50 -1.08 13.51
N ARG A 282 -22.72 -2.17 13.59
CA ARG A 282 -23.20 -3.53 13.33
C ARG A 282 -24.26 -3.94 14.35
N GLU A 283 -24.05 -3.64 15.62
CA GLU A 283 -24.99 -3.95 16.69
C GLU A 283 -26.29 -3.15 16.54
N GLN A 284 -26.19 -1.86 16.23
CA GLN A 284 -27.34 -1.01 15.94
C GLN A 284 -28.10 -1.45 14.68
N LYS A 285 -27.42 -2.01 13.66
CA LYS A 285 -28.10 -2.65 12.52
C LYS A 285 -28.88 -3.90 12.92
N ARG A 286 -28.38 -4.69 13.89
CA ARG A 286 -29.10 -5.86 14.42
C ARG A 286 -30.35 -5.45 15.19
N TYR A 287 -30.26 -4.40 16.01
CA TYR A 287 -31.42 -3.85 16.72
C TYR A 287 -32.45 -3.23 15.76
N ARG A 288 -31.99 -2.47 14.75
CA ARG A 288 -32.87 -1.85 13.75
C ARG A 288 -33.80 -2.83 13.05
N PHE A 289 -33.35 -4.06 12.80
CA PHE A 289 -34.19 -5.12 12.23
C PHE A 289 -35.45 -5.38 13.07
N LEU A 290 -35.26 -5.67 14.37
CA LEU A 290 -36.37 -5.96 15.28
C LEU A 290 -37.18 -4.71 15.62
N ASP A 291 -36.52 -3.54 15.68
CA ASP A 291 -37.18 -2.26 15.91
C ASP A 291 -38.17 -1.92 14.79
N GLU A 292 -37.75 -2.06 13.53
CA GLU A 292 -38.60 -1.80 12.36
C GLU A 292 -39.80 -2.75 12.29
N LEU A 293 -39.58 -4.06 12.46
CA LEU A 293 -40.67 -5.05 12.45
C LEU A 293 -41.61 -4.92 13.65
N SER A 294 -41.19 -4.28 14.73
CA SER A 294 -42.01 -4.06 15.93
C SER A 294 -42.90 -2.80 15.84
N ARG A 295 -42.76 -2.00 14.78
CA ARG A 295 -43.59 -0.82 14.54
C ARG A 295 -44.99 -1.24 14.08
N SER A 296 -45.99 -0.56 14.60
CA SER A 296 -47.37 -0.68 14.14
C SER A 296 -47.48 -0.31 12.66
N ILE A 297 -48.28 -1.05 11.91
CA ILE A 297 -48.50 -0.79 10.49
C ILE A 297 -49.46 0.39 10.36
N THR A 298 -49.10 1.40 9.57
CA THR A 298 -49.99 2.54 9.27
C THR A 298 -50.91 2.18 8.11
N TRP A 299 -52.19 2.02 8.37
CA TRP A 299 -53.23 1.95 7.34
C TRP A 299 -53.78 3.34 7.08
N GLN A 300 -54.26 3.60 5.86
CA GLN A 300 -55.02 4.82 5.60
C GLN A 300 -56.50 4.48 5.57
N ASP A 301 -57.30 5.24 6.32
CA ASP A 301 -58.75 5.23 6.17
C ASP A 301 -59.14 5.75 4.77
N SER A 302 -60.38 5.49 4.35
CA SER A 302 -61.01 6.07 3.15
C SER A 302 -60.89 7.60 3.03
N GLN A 303 -60.67 8.29 4.15
CA GLN A 303 -60.47 9.74 4.27
C GLN A 303 -58.98 10.15 4.39
N GLY A 304 -58.03 9.24 4.17
CA GLY A 304 -56.59 9.51 4.20
C GLY A 304 -55.96 9.66 5.60
N ARG A 305 -56.71 9.35 6.68
CA ARG A 305 -56.19 9.41 8.06
C ARG A 305 -55.37 8.15 8.38
N PRO A 306 -54.16 8.28 8.97
CA PRO A 306 -53.35 7.12 9.35
C PRO A 306 -53.91 6.42 10.60
N ILE A 307 -54.24 5.14 10.48
CA ILE A 307 -54.64 4.23 11.57
C ILE A 307 -53.46 3.31 11.88
N LEU A 308 -53.04 3.25 13.14
CA LEU A 308 -51.99 2.34 13.60
C LEU A 308 -52.60 0.98 13.93
N VAL A 309 -52.13 -0.07 13.26
CA VAL A 309 -52.61 -1.45 13.43
C VAL A 309 -51.49 -2.35 13.91
N ASP A 310 -51.73 -2.99 15.05
CA ASP A 310 -50.86 -4.02 15.62
C ASP A 310 -51.35 -5.39 15.18
N THR A 311 -50.67 -5.98 14.20
CA THR A 311 -50.92 -7.36 13.78
C THR A 311 -50.27 -8.36 14.75
N LEU A 312 -50.73 -9.62 14.74
CA LEU A 312 -50.10 -10.71 15.50
C LEU A 312 -48.59 -10.82 15.20
N ARG A 313 -48.20 -10.46 13.98
CA ARG A 313 -46.80 -10.41 13.56
C ARG A 313 -46.01 -9.31 14.25
N VAL A 314 -46.55 -8.09 14.33
CA VAL A 314 -45.95 -6.97 15.06
C VAL A 314 -45.82 -7.33 16.55
N GLN A 315 -46.81 -8.01 17.12
CA GLN A 315 -46.76 -8.50 18.51
C GLN A 315 -45.64 -9.54 18.71
N ARG A 316 -45.53 -10.54 17.83
CA ARG A 316 -44.41 -11.52 17.86
C ARG A 316 -43.06 -10.84 17.69
N ALA A 317 -42.95 -9.86 16.78
CA ALA A 317 -41.72 -9.09 16.59
C ALA A 317 -41.31 -8.32 17.87
N ARG A 318 -42.28 -7.74 18.60
CA ARG A 318 -42.05 -7.11 19.92
C ARG A 318 -41.56 -8.12 20.96
N GLN A 319 -42.16 -9.31 21.01
CA GLN A 319 -41.71 -10.37 21.92
C GLN A 319 -40.27 -10.79 21.62
N HIS A 320 -39.94 -11.06 20.36
CA HIS A 320 -38.56 -11.38 19.96
C HIS A 320 -37.58 -10.22 20.22
N ARG A 321 -38.00 -8.97 20.02
CA ARG A 321 -37.22 -7.78 20.36
C ARG A 321 -36.88 -7.72 21.84
N ASN A 322 -37.85 -7.96 22.71
CA ASN A 322 -37.67 -7.93 24.15
C ASN A 322 -36.70 -9.02 24.61
N VAL A 323 -36.89 -10.26 24.14
CA VAL A 323 -35.98 -11.38 24.43
C VAL A 323 -34.56 -11.08 23.93
N TYR A 324 -34.41 -10.50 22.73
CA TYR A 324 -33.09 -10.11 22.21
C TYR A 324 -32.42 -9.03 23.07
N ALA A 325 -33.18 -8.04 23.55
CA ALA A 325 -32.68 -7.00 24.43
C ALA A 325 -32.21 -7.56 25.78
N LEU A 326 -32.97 -8.52 26.35
CA LEU A 326 -32.59 -9.23 27.57
C LEU A 326 -31.33 -10.08 27.36
N LEU A 327 -31.22 -10.80 26.23
CA LEU A 327 -30.04 -11.58 25.87
C LEU A 327 -28.78 -10.72 25.66
N ALA A 328 -28.96 -9.45 25.27
CA ALA A 328 -27.87 -8.50 25.08
C ALA A 328 -27.48 -7.76 26.37
N ASN A 329 -28.26 -7.89 27.45
CA ASN A 329 -27.94 -7.28 28.74
C ASN A 329 -26.87 -8.11 29.46
N GLU A 330 -25.68 -7.53 29.63
CA GLU A 330 -24.56 -8.19 30.31
C GLU A 330 -24.66 -8.11 31.85
N ASN A 331 -25.56 -7.28 32.39
CA ASN A 331 -25.68 -6.98 33.82
C ASN A 331 -26.71 -7.85 34.56
N LEU A 332 -27.18 -8.96 33.96
CA LEU A 332 -28.13 -9.87 34.58
C LEU A 332 -27.47 -10.70 35.68
N SER A 333 -28.19 -10.93 36.78
CA SER A 333 -27.77 -11.89 37.79
C SER A 333 -27.81 -13.31 37.22
N ILE A 334 -27.03 -14.24 37.81
CA ILE A 334 -27.02 -15.65 37.39
C ILE A 334 -28.44 -16.28 37.39
N PRO A 335 -29.28 -16.12 38.42
CA PRO A 335 -30.63 -16.70 38.39
C PRO A 335 -31.51 -16.10 37.29
N GLU A 336 -31.55 -14.78 37.14
CA GLU A 336 -32.32 -14.11 36.07
C GLU A 336 -31.85 -14.56 34.67
N ARG A 337 -30.53 -14.79 34.51
CA ARG A 337 -29.95 -15.30 33.26
C ARG A 337 -30.40 -16.74 33.00
N VAL A 338 -30.48 -17.58 34.02
CA VAL A 338 -30.94 -18.96 33.91
C VAL A 338 -32.42 -19.01 33.53
N ASP A 339 -33.27 -18.18 34.15
CA ASP A 339 -34.69 -18.10 33.82
C ASP A 339 -34.89 -17.66 32.36
N LEU A 340 -34.18 -16.61 31.93
CA LEU A 340 -34.19 -16.15 30.54
C LEU A 340 -33.74 -17.24 29.55
N LEU A 341 -32.74 -18.05 29.92
CA LEU A 341 -32.29 -19.16 29.08
C LEU A 341 -33.35 -20.26 28.94
N HIS A 342 -34.12 -20.54 30.00
CA HIS A 342 -35.26 -21.45 29.92
C HIS A 342 -36.38 -20.89 29.02
N ASP A 343 -36.70 -19.59 29.14
CA ASP A 343 -37.68 -18.94 28.25
C ASP A 343 -37.25 -19.02 26.78
N VAL A 344 -35.97 -18.77 26.49
CA VAL A 344 -35.40 -18.87 25.14
C VAL A 344 -35.46 -20.31 24.62
N LYS A 345 -35.21 -21.30 25.49
CA LYS A 345 -35.33 -22.72 25.15
C LYS A 345 -36.76 -23.08 24.80
N GLN A 346 -37.74 -22.63 25.59
CA GLN A 346 -39.15 -22.86 25.29
C GLN A 346 -39.54 -22.26 23.93
N ILE A 347 -39.11 -21.03 23.62
CA ILE A 347 -39.34 -20.41 22.30
C ILE A 347 -38.68 -21.24 21.19
N ALA A 348 -37.45 -21.73 21.40
CA ALA A 348 -36.74 -22.52 20.41
C ALA A 348 -37.39 -23.89 20.16
N ASP A 349 -37.88 -24.56 21.21
CA ASP A 349 -38.53 -25.87 21.14
C ASP A 349 -39.86 -25.84 20.37
N MET A 350 -40.50 -24.67 20.24
CA MET A 350 -41.66 -24.49 19.36
C MET A 350 -41.33 -24.60 17.85
N HIS A 351 -40.05 -24.63 17.49
CA HIS A 351 -39.58 -24.67 16.11
C HIS A 351 -38.78 -25.96 15.82
N THR A 352 -38.98 -26.54 14.63
CA THR A 352 -38.32 -27.79 14.19
C THR A 352 -37.17 -27.56 13.19
N CYS A 353 -36.65 -26.34 13.10
CA CYS A 353 -35.64 -25.97 12.10
C CYS A 353 -34.19 -26.19 12.60
N SER A 354 -33.22 -26.25 11.69
CA SER A 354 -31.81 -26.43 12.08
C SER A 354 -31.30 -25.30 13.00
N GLN A 355 -31.85 -24.10 12.85
CA GLN A 355 -31.50 -22.94 13.68
C GLN A 355 -32.05 -23.05 15.12
N SER A 356 -33.20 -23.70 15.34
CA SER A 356 -33.69 -23.93 16.69
C SER A 356 -32.86 -24.98 17.41
N HIS A 357 -32.49 -26.07 16.74
CA HIS A 357 -31.57 -27.07 17.31
C HIS A 357 -30.21 -26.47 17.69
N GLU A 358 -29.63 -25.61 16.84
CA GLU A 358 -28.39 -24.88 17.15
C GLU A 358 -28.56 -23.97 18.37
N LEU A 359 -29.70 -23.27 18.48
CA LEU A 359 -29.99 -22.40 19.62
C LEU A 359 -30.16 -23.19 20.92
N VAL A 360 -30.92 -24.29 20.92
CA VAL A 360 -31.11 -25.17 22.09
C VAL A 360 -29.77 -25.74 22.56
N TYR A 361 -28.90 -26.16 21.63
CA TYR A 361 -27.55 -26.60 21.95
C TYR A 361 -26.74 -25.52 22.67
N LEU A 362 -26.75 -24.28 22.15
CA LEU A 362 -26.03 -23.17 22.77
C LEU A 362 -26.59 -22.78 24.14
N VAL A 363 -27.92 -22.87 24.31
CA VAL A 363 -28.59 -22.61 25.59
C VAL A 363 -28.21 -23.66 26.63
N ASN A 364 -28.31 -24.95 26.30
CA ASN A 364 -27.91 -26.02 27.20
C ASN A 364 -26.42 -25.89 27.58
N GLN A 365 -25.56 -25.55 26.60
CA GLN A 365 -24.14 -25.30 26.86
C GLN A 365 -23.91 -24.14 27.85
N GLU A 366 -24.66 -23.04 27.76
CA GLU A 366 -24.53 -21.94 28.74
C GLU A 366 -25.06 -22.37 30.12
N LEU A 367 -26.18 -23.09 30.18
CA LEU A 367 -26.75 -23.63 31.42
C LEU A 367 -25.77 -24.57 32.15
N ASP A 368 -25.14 -25.49 31.43
CA ASP A 368 -24.16 -26.43 31.98
C ASP A 368 -22.94 -25.68 32.55
N LEU A 369 -22.46 -24.65 31.84
CA LEU A 369 -21.31 -23.84 32.28
C LEU A 369 -21.66 -22.94 33.47
N LEU A 370 -22.89 -22.43 33.57
CA LEU A 370 -23.37 -21.70 34.73
C LEU A 370 -23.54 -22.60 35.95
N THR A 371 -24.01 -23.83 35.74
CA THR A 371 -24.09 -24.87 36.78
C THR A 371 -22.70 -25.22 37.31
N CYS A 372 -21.69 -25.25 36.43
CA CYS A 372 -20.28 -25.43 36.80
C CYS A 372 -19.61 -24.17 37.41
N HIS A 373 -20.36 -23.10 37.69
CA HIS A 373 -19.86 -21.83 38.24
C HIS A 373 -18.68 -21.20 37.47
N VAL A 374 -18.68 -21.33 36.14
CA VAL A 374 -17.63 -20.73 35.30
C VAL A 374 -17.76 -19.20 35.32
N ASN A 375 -16.60 -18.51 35.41
CA ASN A 375 -16.55 -17.05 35.40
C ASN A 375 -17.22 -16.46 34.15
N THR A 376 -18.18 -15.56 34.36
CA THR A 376 -19.01 -14.90 33.32
C THR A 376 -18.18 -14.17 32.27
N GLY A 377 -17.01 -13.64 32.62
CA GLY A 377 -16.11 -12.97 31.67
C GLY A 377 -15.59 -13.88 30.55
N ARG A 378 -15.57 -15.21 30.76
CA ARG A 378 -15.18 -16.19 29.73
C ARG A 378 -16.33 -16.58 28.80
N LEU A 379 -17.58 -16.28 29.19
CA LEU A 379 -18.78 -16.65 28.43
C LEU A 379 -19.13 -15.64 27.33
N ASN A 380 -18.39 -14.54 27.18
CA ASN A 380 -18.68 -13.47 26.22
C ASN A 380 -18.82 -13.97 24.77
N TRP A 381 -18.00 -14.94 24.35
CA TRP A 381 -18.09 -15.52 23.01
C TRP A 381 -19.33 -16.40 22.86
N LEU A 382 -19.66 -17.22 23.87
CA LEU A 382 -20.85 -18.06 23.88
C LEU A 382 -22.12 -17.20 23.86
N ARG A 383 -22.19 -16.19 24.73
CA ARG A 383 -23.30 -15.22 24.80
C ARG A 383 -23.49 -14.47 23.49
N ASN A 384 -22.39 -14.04 22.84
CA ASN A 384 -22.48 -13.42 21.52
C ASN A 384 -22.97 -14.41 20.44
N ARG A 385 -22.57 -15.67 20.49
CA ARG A 385 -23.09 -16.71 19.57
C ARG A 385 -24.58 -16.96 19.81
N LEU A 386 -25.01 -17.08 21.06
CA LEU A 386 -26.41 -17.28 21.45
C LEU A 386 -27.27 -16.11 20.97
N LYS A 387 -26.84 -14.86 21.25
CA LYS A 387 -27.48 -13.63 20.74
C LYS A 387 -27.65 -13.65 19.21
N LEU A 388 -26.62 -14.06 18.48
CA LEU A 388 -26.66 -14.16 17.02
C LEU A 388 -27.53 -15.30 16.51
N SER A 389 -27.52 -16.45 17.17
CA SER A 389 -28.34 -17.61 16.85
C SER A 389 -29.83 -17.30 17.04
N PHE A 390 -30.19 -16.66 18.15
CA PHE A 390 -31.55 -16.19 18.40
C PHE A 390 -32.01 -15.17 17.34
N LEU A 391 -31.15 -14.23 16.95
CA LEU A 391 -31.47 -13.27 15.88
C LEU A 391 -31.71 -13.97 14.52
N LYS A 392 -31.00 -15.06 14.24
CA LYS A 392 -31.17 -15.87 13.03
C LYS A 392 -32.50 -16.64 13.07
N LEU A 393 -32.86 -17.20 14.22
CA LEU A 393 -34.17 -17.83 14.43
C LEU A 393 -35.29 -16.80 14.23
N ALA A 394 -35.21 -15.64 14.90
CA ALA A 394 -36.20 -14.56 14.78
C ALA A 394 -36.34 -14.04 13.35
N ARG A 395 -35.25 -14.02 12.57
CA ARG A 395 -35.32 -13.69 11.13
C ARG A 395 -36.13 -14.72 10.37
N ASN A 396 -35.82 -16.00 10.51
CA ASN A 396 -36.53 -17.05 9.78
C ASN A 396 -38.02 -17.10 10.13
N THR A 397 -38.37 -16.89 11.40
CA THR A 397 -39.77 -16.91 11.86
C THR A 397 -40.57 -15.71 11.38
N LEU A 398 -39.96 -14.52 11.32
CA LEU A 398 -40.63 -13.29 10.91
C LEU A 398 -40.59 -13.04 9.38
N GLN A 399 -39.73 -13.76 8.65
CA GLN A 399 -39.55 -13.62 7.19
C GLN A 399 -40.50 -14.49 6.36
N GLY A 400 -41.10 -15.53 6.94
CA GLY A 400 -42.11 -16.37 6.25
C GLY A 400 -43.35 -15.62 5.76
N ASP A 401 -43.55 -14.35 6.16
CA ASP A 401 -44.72 -13.55 5.85
C ASP A 401 -44.44 -12.37 4.86
N ILE A 402 -43.23 -12.23 4.31
CA ILE A 402 -42.95 -11.16 3.32
C ILE A 402 -42.04 -11.65 2.19
N GLU A 403 -42.61 -11.83 1.00
CA GLU A 403 -41.85 -11.96 -0.25
C GLU A 403 -41.46 -10.58 -0.84
N GLU A 404 -42.15 -9.50 -0.46
CA GLU A 404 -42.04 -8.15 -1.06
C GLU A 404 -40.94 -7.23 -0.46
N ASP A 405 -40.52 -7.36 0.80
CA ASP A 405 -39.55 -6.44 1.46
C ASP A 405 -38.08 -6.87 1.38
N ILE A 406 -37.77 -7.92 0.61
CA ILE A 406 -36.40 -8.46 0.46
C ILE A 406 -35.41 -7.37 -0.03
N HIS A 407 -35.92 -6.37 -0.75
CA HIS A 407 -35.12 -5.28 -1.32
C HIS A 407 -34.95 -4.04 -0.42
N LEU A 408 -35.84 -3.78 0.55
CA LEU A 408 -35.77 -2.56 1.38
C LEU A 408 -34.60 -2.56 2.38
N PHE A 409 -34.13 -3.75 2.78
CA PHE A 409 -33.22 -3.90 3.90
C PHE A 409 -31.77 -4.28 3.54
N ASP A 410 -31.41 -4.30 2.25
CA ASP A 410 -30.06 -4.68 1.79
C ASP A 410 -29.70 -6.10 2.29
N TRP A 411 -30.67 -7.03 2.22
CA TRP A 411 -30.59 -8.38 2.79
C TRP A 411 -30.44 -9.48 1.77
N SER A 412 -30.14 -9.14 0.52
CA SER A 412 -29.57 -10.11 -0.38
C SER A 412 -28.19 -10.49 0.16
N ASN A 413 -28.10 -11.63 0.85
CA ASN A 413 -26.94 -12.49 0.67
C ASN A 413 -26.90 -12.82 -0.83
N THR A 414 -26.37 -11.91 -1.64
CA THR A 414 -25.91 -12.25 -2.97
C THR A 414 -24.80 -13.27 -2.71
N ASN A 415 -25.14 -14.56 -2.81
CA ASN A 415 -24.24 -15.71 -2.62
C ASN A 415 -23.00 -15.65 -3.54
N ILE A 416 -22.98 -14.69 -4.46
CA ILE A 416 -21.84 -14.38 -5.29
C ILE A 416 -20.83 -13.59 -4.46
N THR A 417 -20.00 -14.34 -3.75
CA THR A 417 -18.82 -13.82 -3.07
C THR A 417 -17.60 -13.92 -3.97
N ARG A 418 -16.74 -12.90 -3.96
CA ARG A 418 -15.49 -12.84 -4.72
C ARG A 418 -14.31 -12.63 -3.81
N LEU A 419 -13.20 -13.28 -4.14
CA LEU A 419 -11.92 -13.06 -3.48
C LEU A 419 -11.30 -11.72 -3.90
N CYS A 420 -11.02 -10.86 -2.94
CA CYS A 420 -10.18 -9.69 -3.18
C CYS A 420 -8.72 -10.12 -3.30
N ARG A 421 -8.05 -9.82 -4.42
CA ARG A 421 -6.63 -10.19 -4.62
C ARG A 421 -5.67 -9.45 -3.68
N THR A 422 -6.07 -8.30 -3.15
CA THR A 422 -5.21 -7.43 -2.34
C THR A 422 -5.26 -7.76 -0.85
N CYS A 423 -6.41 -8.14 -0.31
CA CYS A 423 -6.53 -8.53 1.10
C CYS A 423 -6.82 -10.02 1.32
N GLY A 424 -6.96 -10.80 0.25
CA GLY A 424 -7.29 -12.23 0.33
C GLY A 424 -8.66 -12.55 0.94
N LYS A 425 -9.53 -11.55 1.14
CA LYS A 425 -10.84 -11.76 1.78
C LYS A 425 -11.91 -12.08 0.75
N LEU A 426 -12.73 -13.08 1.05
CA LEU A 426 -13.97 -13.40 0.35
C LEU A 426 -15.06 -12.40 0.76
N LEU A 427 -15.56 -11.61 -0.19
CA LEU A 427 -16.47 -10.49 0.04
C LEU A 427 -17.62 -10.51 -0.97
N SER A 428 -18.80 -10.00 -0.60
CA SER A 428 -19.93 -9.84 -1.53
C SER A 428 -19.58 -8.88 -2.67
N LEU A 429 -20.22 -9.06 -3.84
CA LEU A 429 -19.97 -8.21 -5.02
C LEU A 429 -20.24 -6.72 -4.78
N GLU A 430 -21.15 -6.35 -3.87
CA GLU A 430 -21.41 -4.97 -3.47
C GLU A 430 -20.18 -4.28 -2.85
N LYS A 431 -19.25 -5.04 -2.29
CA LYS A 431 -18.02 -4.52 -1.69
C LYS A 431 -16.92 -4.28 -2.71
N PHE A 432 -17.20 -4.44 -4.00
CA PHE A 432 -16.31 -4.13 -5.12
C PHE A 432 -16.83 -2.90 -5.88
N PRO A 433 -15.94 -2.04 -6.42
CA PRO A 433 -16.34 -0.88 -7.20
C PRO A 433 -17.21 -1.29 -8.40
N ARG A 434 -18.38 -0.68 -8.54
CA ARG A 434 -19.26 -0.84 -9.71
C ARG A 434 -18.84 0.16 -10.80
N GLU A 435 -17.67 -0.03 -11.39
CA GLU A 435 -17.28 0.74 -12.57
C GLU A 435 -17.75 0.00 -13.84
N ARG A 436 -18.53 0.72 -14.67
CA ARG A 436 -19.43 0.21 -15.72
C ARG A 436 -18.83 -0.75 -16.78
N ARG A 437 -17.54 -1.09 -16.77
CA ARG A 437 -16.93 -1.99 -17.79
C ARG A 437 -15.91 -3.01 -17.29
N LEU A 438 -15.41 -2.94 -16.05
CA LEU A 438 -14.45 -3.91 -15.51
C LEU A 438 -14.69 -4.15 -14.01
N ARG A 439 -14.94 -5.40 -13.63
CA ARG A 439 -15.08 -5.77 -12.21
C ARG A 439 -13.69 -5.79 -11.56
N SER A 440 -13.34 -4.74 -10.81
CA SER A 440 -12.05 -4.63 -10.10
C SER A 440 -11.76 -5.89 -9.27
N SER A 441 -10.50 -6.36 -9.27
CA SER A 441 -10.04 -7.50 -8.46
C SER A 441 -9.79 -7.14 -6.99
N SER A 442 -9.73 -5.83 -6.69
CA SER A 442 -9.62 -5.26 -5.35
C SER A 442 -10.97 -4.80 -4.82
N CYS A 443 -11.25 -5.06 -3.54
CA CYS A 443 -12.44 -4.53 -2.87
C CYS A 443 -12.31 -3.02 -2.61
N VAL A 444 -13.43 -2.32 -2.45
CA VAL A 444 -13.48 -0.85 -2.23
C VAL A 444 -12.57 -0.42 -1.09
N TYR A 445 -12.48 -1.22 -0.02
CA TYR A 445 -11.59 -0.97 1.10
C TYR A 445 -10.12 -1.03 0.70
N CYS A 446 -9.70 -2.08 -0.02
CA CYS A 446 -8.34 -2.16 -0.52
C CYS A 446 -8.02 -1.08 -1.55
N THR A 447 -8.97 -0.72 -2.42
CA THR A 447 -8.81 0.39 -3.35
C THR A 447 -8.68 1.73 -2.61
N SER A 448 -9.35 1.90 -1.47
CA SER A 448 -9.21 3.11 -0.63
C SER A 448 -7.87 3.19 0.12
N ILE A 449 -7.21 2.04 0.34
CA ILE A 449 -5.92 1.93 1.06
C ILE A 449 -4.74 1.88 0.12
N GLN A 450 -4.88 1.23 -1.04
CA GLN A 450 -3.89 1.18 -2.11
C GLN A 450 -3.74 2.61 -2.65
N THR A 451 -2.87 3.37 -1.97
CA THR A 451 -2.05 4.41 -2.56
C THR A 451 -2.83 5.32 -3.51
N ARG A 452 -3.54 6.30 -2.94
CA ARG A 452 -3.65 7.59 -3.63
C ARG A 452 -2.20 8.03 -3.88
N LYS A 453 -1.73 7.95 -5.13
CA LYS A 453 -0.39 8.41 -5.52
C LYS A 453 -0.20 9.94 -5.35
N GLY A 454 -1.19 10.64 -4.80
CA GLY A 454 -1.17 12.08 -4.56
C GLY A 454 -1.64 12.41 -3.15
N PRO A 455 -1.33 13.62 -2.67
CA PRO A 455 -1.75 14.09 -1.35
C PRO A 455 -3.27 13.99 -1.21
N ARG A 456 -3.75 13.67 0.00
CA ARG A 456 -5.19 13.71 0.27
C ARG A 456 -5.69 15.13 0.02
N ILE A 457 -6.72 15.24 -0.81
CA ILE A 457 -7.35 16.52 -1.10
C ILE A 457 -7.98 17.02 0.20
N VAL A 458 -7.47 18.13 0.73
CA VAL A 458 -8.10 18.86 1.83
C VAL A 458 -9.33 19.55 1.25
N TYR A 459 -10.52 19.16 1.70
CA TYR A 459 -11.78 19.68 1.16
C TYR A 459 -12.17 21.06 1.73
N GLU A 460 -11.60 21.47 2.85
CA GLU A 460 -11.95 22.69 3.59
C GLU A 460 -11.94 23.98 2.74
N PRO A 461 -10.94 24.28 1.88
CA PRO A 461 -10.99 25.45 0.99
C PRO A 461 -12.18 25.39 0.01
N TYR A 462 -12.48 24.21 -0.52
CA TYR A 462 -13.59 24.01 -1.45
C TYR A 462 -14.96 24.07 -0.75
N GLU A 463 -15.03 23.70 0.53
CA GLU A 463 -16.21 23.89 1.37
C GLU A 463 -16.50 25.37 1.58
N ARG A 464 -15.47 26.17 1.89
CA ARG A 464 -15.59 27.63 1.99
C ARG A 464 -16.09 28.24 0.67
N MET A 465 -15.50 27.85 -0.46
CA MET A 465 -15.96 28.31 -1.78
C MET A 465 -17.43 27.94 -2.04
N LEU A 466 -17.85 26.71 -1.74
CA LEU A 466 -19.25 26.29 -1.92
C LEU A 466 -20.20 27.06 -1.01
N TRP A 467 -19.80 27.28 0.25
CA TRP A 467 -20.58 28.03 1.22
C TRP A 467 -20.79 29.48 0.75
N GLU A 468 -19.76 30.11 0.21
CA GLU A 468 -19.84 31.47 -0.33
C GLU A 468 -20.73 31.56 -1.57
N VAL A 469 -20.63 30.60 -2.51
CA VAL A 469 -21.55 30.51 -3.65
C VAL A 469 -22.99 30.39 -3.17
N ARG A 470 -23.28 29.49 -2.24
CA ARG A 470 -24.63 29.33 -1.67
C ARG A 470 -25.14 30.58 -0.98
N ARG A 471 -24.27 31.26 -0.22
CA ARG A 471 -24.60 32.53 0.44
C ARG A 471 -24.92 33.62 -0.58
N PHE A 472 -24.21 33.66 -1.71
CA PHE A 472 -24.47 34.61 -2.78
C PHE A 472 -25.78 34.31 -3.52
N GLU A 473 -26.04 33.04 -3.87
CA GLU A 473 -27.30 32.62 -4.51
C GLU A 473 -28.51 32.89 -3.61
N ALA A 474 -28.39 32.65 -2.31
CA ALA A 474 -29.45 32.95 -1.34
C ALA A 474 -29.74 34.45 -1.24
N LYS A 475 -28.69 35.30 -1.23
CA LYS A 475 -28.86 36.77 -1.28
C LYS A 475 -29.58 37.26 -2.53
N MET A 476 -29.38 36.58 -3.66
CA MET A 476 -30.03 36.88 -4.93
C MET A 476 -31.42 36.21 -5.08
N GLY A 477 -31.88 35.46 -4.08
CA GLY A 477 -33.18 34.77 -4.09
C GLY A 477 -33.25 33.52 -4.99
N CYS A 478 -32.12 33.03 -5.49
CA CYS A 478 -32.06 31.90 -6.44
C CYS A 478 -31.95 30.55 -5.73
N TYR A 479 -32.97 30.15 -4.98
CA TYR A 479 -32.96 28.87 -4.23
C TYR A 479 -33.02 27.61 -5.12
N GLY A 480 -33.47 27.75 -6.38
CA GLY A 480 -33.47 26.68 -7.38
C GLY A 480 -32.10 26.39 -8.02
N SER A 481 -31.07 27.16 -7.64
CA SER A 481 -29.72 27.05 -8.18
C SER A 481 -29.07 25.70 -7.88
N LEU A 482 -28.27 25.21 -8.83
CA LEU A 482 -27.52 23.97 -8.67
C LEU A 482 -26.51 24.01 -7.51
N ALA A 483 -26.18 25.21 -7.02
CA ALA A 483 -25.33 25.40 -5.84
C ALA A 483 -25.84 24.66 -4.60
N PHE A 484 -27.17 24.52 -4.43
CA PHE A 484 -27.77 23.88 -3.26
C PHE A 484 -27.83 22.35 -3.38
N VAL A 485 -27.87 21.82 -4.61
CA VAL A 485 -27.94 20.37 -4.88
C VAL A 485 -26.54 19.74 -4.89
N ILE A 486 -25.55 20.49 -5.38
CA ILE A 486 -24.21 19.98 -5.59
C ILE A 486 -23.41 19.89 -4.28
N GLY A 487 -22.59 18.83 -4.15
CA GLY A 487 -21.66 18.64 -3.02
C GLY A 487 -20.22 19.10 -3.30
N VAL A 488 -19.43 19.21 -2.23
CA VAL A 488 -18.04 19.74 -2.20
C VAL A 488 -17.09 19.05 -3.21
N LYS A 489 -17.28 17.74 -3.46
CA LYS A 489 -16.46 16.97 -4.40
C LYS A 489 -16.57 17.49 -5.84
N VAL A 490 -17.71 18.06 -6.22
CA VAL A 490 -17.92 18.64 -7.54
C VAL A 490 -17.20 19.98 -7.65
N ILE A 491 -17.22 20.81 -6.61
CA ILE A 491 -16.46 22.07 -6.56
C ILE A 491 -14.95 21.80 -6.66
N CYS A 492 -14.45 20.84 -5.90
CA CYS A 492 -13.05 20.42 -6.00
C CYS A 492 -12.67 19.99 -7.42
N ARG A 493 -13.53 19.21 -8.09
CA ARG A 493 -13.31 18.82 -9.50
C ARG A 493 -13.38 20.02 -10.43
N LEU A 494 -14.34 20.92 -10.25
CA LEU A 494 -14.50 22.13 -11.06
C LEU A 494 -13.23 22.99 -10.99
N VAL A 495 -12.76 23.29 -9.78
CA VAL A 495 -11.55 24.08 -9.56
C VAL A 495 -10.31 23.38 -10.13
N ASN A 496 -10.10 22.10 -9.85
CA ASN A 496 -8.84 21.43 -10.21
C ASN A 496 -8.81 20.89 -11.66
N LYS A 497 -9.95 20.46 -12.22
CA LYS A 497 -10.00 19.87 -13.57
C LYS A 497 -10.36 20.88 -14.65
N VAL A 498 -11.25 21.84 -14.36
CA VAL A 498 -11.63 22.87 -15.34
C VAL A 498 -10.71 24.06 -15.21
N TRP A 499 -10.62 24.65 -14.01
CA TRP A 499 -9.84 25.86 -13.77
C TRP A 499 -8.36 25.61 -13.44
N HIS A 500 -7.94 24.34 -13.31
CA HIS A 500 -6.56 23.95 -12.97
C HIS A 500 -6.02 24.55 -11.66
N GLY A 501 -6.90 24.96 -10.75
CA GLY A 501 -6.50 25.56 -9.47
C GLY A 501 -6.03 27.00 -9.56
N ARG A 502 -6.23 27.69 -10.70
CA ARG A 502 -5.76 29.05 -10.94
C ARG A 502 -6.90 30.04 -11.15
N SER A 503 -6.72 31.30 -10.78
CA SER A 503 -7.66 32.36 -11.17
C SER A 503 -7.72 32.51 -12.70
N GLY A 504 -8.89 32.87 -13.23
CA GLY A 504 -9.10 33.02 -14.67
C GLY A 504 -8.35 34.21 -15.29
N ILE A 505 -8.07 35.24 -14.48
CA ILE A 505 -7.48 36.52 -14.91
C ILE A 505 -5.99 36.59 -14.50
N SER A 506 -5.69 36.65 -13.19
CA SER A 506 -4.31 36.78 -12.67
C SER A 506 -3.47 35.49 -12.66
N GLU A 507 -4.08 34.33 -12.96
CA GLU A 507 -3.45 33.01 -12.84
C GLU A 507 -2.84 32.71 -11.46
N CYS A 508 -3.44 33.25 -10.40
CA CYS A 508 -3.03 33.03 -9.03
C CYS A 508 -3.41 31.60 -8.58
N ASP A 509 -2.45 30.90 -7.97
CA ASP A 509 -2.58 29.49 -7.53
C ASP A 509 -2.95 29.36 -6.04
N ASP A 510 -3.12 30.48 -5.32
CA ASP A 510 -3.42 30.47 -3.89
C ASP A 510 -4.91 30.18 -3.62
N LEU A 511 -5.20 28.97 -3.14
CA LEU A 511 -6.55 28.47 -2.87
C LEU A 511 -7.33 29.32 -1.84
N ASP A 512 -6.66 30.03 -0.93
CA ASP A 512 -7.34 30.85 0.09
C ASP A 512 -7.85 32.18 -0.45
N GLU A 513 -7.24 32.69 -1.50
CA GLU A 513 -7.64 33.91 -2.21
C GLU A 513 -8.65 33.64 -3.32
N LEU A 514 -8.76 32.40 -3.78
CA LEU A 514 -9.67 32.02 -4.86
C LEU A 514 -11.14 31.91 -4.41
N ARG A 515 -12.04 32.32 -5.30
CA ARG A 515 -13.50 32.37 -5.12
C ARG A 515 -14.22 32.03 -6.42
N LEU A 516 -15.32 31.29 -6.30
CA LEU A 516 -16.19 30.96 -7.43
C LEU A 516 -17.37 31.92 -7.49
N THR A 517 -17.58 32.52 -8.66
CA THR A 517 -18.70 33.43 -8.94
C THR A 517 -19.45 33.03 -10.22
N ARG A 518 -20.56 33.72 -10.50
CA ARG A 518 -21.30 33.58 -11.77
C ARG A 518 -20.49 34.22 -12.90
N PHE A 519 -20.40 33.56 -14.05
CA PHE A 519 -19.82 34.18 -15.25
C PHE A 519 -20.78 35.21 -15.86
N ARG A 520 -22.02 34.80 -16.15
CA ARG A 520 -23.11 35.71 -16.56
C ARG A 520 -24.03 35.96 -15.37
N ARG A 521 -24.22 37.23 -15.02
CA ARG A 521 -25.02 37.65 -13.85
C ARG A 521 -26.48 37.25 -13.96
N GLU A 522 -27.04 37.32 -15.17
CA GLU A 522 -28.44 37.03 -15.51
C GLU A 522 -28.83 35.57 -15.29
N LEU A 523 -27.87 34.66 -15.43
CA LEU A 523 -28.09 33.22 -15.29
C LEU A 523 -27.78 32.78 -13.87
N GLU A 524 -28.53 31.79 -13.38
CA GLU A 524 -28.25 31.15 -12.10
C GLU A 524 -26.86 30.50 -12.09
N TRP A 525 -26.29 30.34 -10.89
CA TRP A 525 -25.01 29.67 -10.77
C TRP A 525 -25.12 28.19 -11.17
N ALA A 526 -24.19 27.76 -12.01
CA ALA A 526 -24.01 26.37 -12.40
C ALA A 526 -22.52 26.14 -12.72
N PRO A 527 -22.04 24.88 -12.75
CA PRO A 527 -20.65 24.60 -13.13
C PRO A 527 -20.25 25.18 -14.50
N TRP A 528 -21.20 25.28 -15.44
CA TRP A 528 -21.04 25.87 -16.78
C TRP A 528 -21.44 27.35 -16.89
N ASN A 529 -21.74 27.99 -15.76
CA ASN A 529 -21.87 29.43 -15.62
C ASN A 529 -21.04 29.88 -14.41
N SER A 530 -19.79 29.42 -14.36
CA SER A 530 -18.89 29.69 -13.24
C SER A 530 -17.64 30.41 -13.72
N LEU A 531 -17.06 31.20 -12.81
CA LEU A 531 -15.78 31.86 -13.00
C LEU A 531 -14.99 31.73 -11.70
N LEU A 532 -13.71 31.33 -11.80
CA LEU A 532 -12.81 31.23 -10.65
C LEU A 532 -11.89 32.45 -10.64
N LEU A 533 -11.99 33.29 -9.61
CA LEU A 533 -11.31 34.58 -9.51
C LEU A 533 -10.74 34.78 -8.10
N THR A 534 -9.83 35.73 -7.93
CA THR A 534 -9.39 36.16 -6.59
C THR A 534 -10.44 37.05 -5.91
N LYS A 535 -10.37 37.23 -4.58
CA LYS A 535 -11.32 38.09 -3.84
C LYS A 535 -11.42 39.51 -4.41
N THR A 536 -10.31 40.08 -4.85
CA THR A 536 -10.25 41.43 -5.45
C THR A 536 -10.86 41.46 -6.84
N GLU A 537 -10.57 40.47 -7.68
CA GLU A 537 -11.15 40.32 -9.02
C GLU A 537 -12.66 40.10 -8.95
N VAL A 538 -13.14 39.32 -7.99
CA VAL A 538 -14.57 39.09 -7.76
C VAL A 538 -15.31 40.40 -7.46
N ALA A 539 -14.73 41.26 -6.62
CA ALA A 539 -15.33 42.54 -6.29
C ALA A 539 -15.52 43.41 -7.53
N ILE A 540 -14.53 43.41 -8.44
CA ILE A 540 -14.60 44.12 -9.72
C ILE A 540 -15.63 43.46 -10.63
N HIS A 541 -15.61 42.13 -10.77
CA HIS A 541 -16.53 41.40 -11.64
C HIS A 541 -18.00 41.60 -11.26
N HIS A 542 -18.32 41.71 -9.96
CA HIS A 542 -19.69 41.97 -9.53
C HIS A 542 -20.20 43.38 -9.89
N GLY A 543 -19.30 44.35 -10.10
CA GLY A 543 -19.64 45.69 -10.55
C GLY A 543 -19.94 45.80 -12.05
N ILE A 544 -19.64 44.76 -12.83
CA ILE A 544 -19.83 44.76 -14.29
C ILE A 544 -21.30 44.44 -14.62
N ILE A 545 -21.90 45.26 -15.47
CA ILE A 545 -23.26 45.05 -15.99
C ILE A 545 -23.20 44.21 -17.27
N ASP A 546 -22.33 44.60 -18.21
CA ASP A 546 -22.10 43.88 -19.45
C ASP A 546 -20.70 43.28 -19.51
N VAL A 547 -20.65 41.95 -19.55
CA VAL A 547 -19.41 41.16 -19.54
C VAL A 547 -18.73 41.20 -20.91
N GLU A 548 -19.50 41.35 -21.99
CA GLU A 548 -19.01 41.26 -23.37
C GLU A 548 -18.28 42.53 -23.82
N SER A 549 -18.63 43.69 -23.25
CA SER A 549 -17.93 44.96 -23.49
C SER A 549 -16.74 45.23 -22.55
N PHE A 550 -16.72 44.62 -21.36
CA PHE A 550 -15.68 44.89 -20.36
C PHE A 550 -14.42 44.03 -20.55
N TYR A 551 -14.57 42.74 -20.86
CA TYR A 551 -13.44 41.83 -21.00
C TYR A 551 -12.92 41.79 -22.44
N ASP A 552 -11.59 41.67 -22.60
CA ASP A 552 -11.01 41.45 -23.92
C ASP A 552 -11.51 40.13 -24.54
N SER A 553 -11.64 40.14 -25.87
CA SER A 553 -12.12 39.03 -26.69
C SER A 553 -11.36 37.73 -26.43
N SER A 554 -10.05 37.81 -26.18
CA SER A 554 -9.20 36.66 -25.86
C SER A 554 -9.55 36.00 -24.51
N LEU A 555 -9.84 36.81 -23.49
CA LEU A 555 -10.24 36.34 -22.16
C LEU A 555 -11.67 35.80 -22.15
N LEU A 556 -12.59 36.46 -22.87
CA LEU A 556 -13.95 35.94 -23.05
C LEU A 556 -13.94 34.57 -23.71
N GLN A 557 -13.12 34.38 -24.75
CA GLN A 557 -12.97 33.08 -25.39
C GLN A 557 -12.43 32.03 -24.41
N LYS A 558 -11.44 32.37 -23.57
CA LYS A 558 -10.93 31.49 -22.51
C LYS A 558 -12.03 31.09 -21.53
N PHE A 559 -12.84 32.03 -21.04
CA PHE A 559 -13.93 31.76 -20.10
C PHE A 559 -15.05 30.92 -20.73
N CYS A 560 -15.42 31.19 -21.98
CA CYS A 560 -16.40 30.41 -22.73
C CYS A 560 -15.92 28.96 -22.93
N ILE A 561 -14.66 28.75 -23.32
CA ILE A 561 -14.08 27.41 -23.47
C ILE A 561 -14.08 26.66 -22.14
N LYS A 562 -13.70 27.32 -21.03
CA LYS A 562 -13.71 26.71 -19.70
C LYS A 562 -15.11 26.32 -19.23
N ASN A 563 -16.11 27.17 -19.46
CA ASN A 563 -17.50 26.88 -19.15
C ASN A 563 -18.08 25.76 -20.04
N LEU A 564 -17.69 25.68 -21.31
CA LEU A 564 -18.02 24.55 -22.19
C LEU A 564 -17.38 23.24 -21.70
N GLN A 565 -16.11 23.27 -21.28
CA GLN A 565 -15.43 22.13 -20.67
C GLN A 565 -16.15 21.67 -19.40
N ALA A 566 -16.60 22.59 -18.55
CA ALA A 566 -17.40 22.25 -17.38
C ALA A 566 -18.73 21.59 -17.76
N LYS A 567 -19.41 22.08 -18.81
CA LYS A 567 -20.67 21.49 -19.29
C LYS A 567 -20.50 20.04 -19.73
N VAL A 568 -19.41 19.73 -20.43
CA VAL A 568 -19.06 18.35 -20.83
C VAL A 568 -18.70 17.50 -19.62
N HIS A 569 -17.86 18.02 -18.71
CA HIS A 569 -17.42 17.28 -17.52
C HIS A 569 -18.55 16.94 -16.53
N PHE A 570 -19.60 17.77 -16.48
CA PHE A 570 -20.72 17.65 -15.56
C PHE A 570 -22.06 17.34 -16.26
N GLU A 571 -22.02 16.76 -17.46
CA GLU A 571 -23.21 16.42 -18.27
C GLU A 571 -24.25 15.60 -17.48
N SER A 572 -23.80 14.61 -16.70
CA SER A 572 -24.68 13.82 -15.81
C SER A 572 -25.50 14.65 -14.82
N ILE A 573 -24.94 15.75 -14.30
CA ILE A 573 -25.62 16.68 -13.38
C ILE A 573 -26.58 17.58 -14.17
N ALA A 574 -26.21 17.95 -15.39
CA ALA A 574 -27.08 18.71 -16.29
C ALA A 574 -28.36 17.93 -16.67
N HIS A 575 -28.26 16.62 -16.88
CA HIS A 575 -29.43 15.76 -17.10
C HIS A 575 -30.32 15.62 -15.86
N ALA A 576 -29.73 15.50 -14.66
CA ALA A 576 -30.49 15.43 -13.41
C ALA A 576 -31.31 16.72 -13.13
N ARG A 577 -30.79 17.89 -13.50
CA ARG A 577 -31.53 19.16 -13.41
C ARG A 577 -32.80 19.16 -14.28
N ARG A 578 -32.74 18.60 -15.50
CA ARG A 578 -33.91 18.53 -16.38
C ARG A 578 -35.03 17.72 -15.74
N ASN A 579 -34.70 16.58 -15.13
CA ASN A 579 -35.67 15.71 -14.47
C ASN A 579 -36.29 16.29 -13.18
N ILE A 580 -35.65 17.28 -12.55
CA ILE A 580 -36.19 17.97 -11.36
C ILE A 580 -37.15 19.09 -11.78
N VAL A 581 -36.93 19.72 -12.95
CA VAL A 581 -37.73 20.85 -13.44
C VAL A 581 -38.95 20.38 -14.26
N THR A 582 -38.89 19.22 -14.91
CA THR A 582 -40.08 18.55 -15.46
C THR A 582 -40.45 17.37 -14.57
N PRO A 583 -41.48 17.46 -13.70
CA PRO A 583 -42.12 16.26 -13.21
C PRO A 583 -42.66 15.56 -14.46
N SER A 584 -42.22 14.32 -14.68
CA SER A 584 -42.75 13.46 -15.73
C SER A 584 -44.27 13.43 -15.59
N SER A 585 -44.97 14.11 -16.51
CA SER A 585 -46.33 13.77 -16.85
C SER A 585 -46.28 12.32 -17.30
N THR A 586 -46.75 11.44 -16.43
CA THR A 586 -47.05 10.06 -16.73
C THR A 586 -48.10 10.08 -17.84
N GLU A 587 -47.67 9.93 -19.08
CA GLU A 587 -48.53 9.49 -20.17
C GLU A 587 -48.86 8.02 -19.90
N ASN A 588 -50.15 7.77 -19.71
CA ASN A 588 -50.74 6.44 -19.66
C ASN A 588 -50.41 5.67 -20.94
N GLN A 589 -49.88 4.45 -20.79
CA GLN A 589 -50.18 3.30 -21.63
C GLN A 589 -49.96 2.02 -20.84
#